data_AF-A0A2M8LZS7-F1
#
_entry.id   AF-A0A2M8LZS7-F1
#
_cell.length_a   1.000
_cell.length_b   1.000
_cell.length_c   1.000
_cell.angle_alpha   90.00
_cell.angle_beta   90.00
_cell.angle_gamma   90.00
#
_symmetry.space_group_name_H-M   'P 1'
#
loop_
_entity.id
_entity.type
_entity.pdbx_description
1 polymer ?
#
loop_
_entity_poly.entity_id
_entity_poly.type
_entity_poly.pdbx_seq_one_letter_code
_entity_poly.pdbx_strand_id
1 'polypeptide(L)'
;MVQRPDLPAGTGGRSRGPVPGQGPEPGAEPYPEPYPGPYADLSGATAGEVLGEYLSRQATEFLRSLRLHEESASRPESVSAAAEAVRLLRRSARRIGAVLQVYRPLTDTARADQLGAELAWLAGVLGRERMYEARLDRLLGALHRLSSAPSSGPGGTASTGTAASAATATASGASGGGLGAGVARAGALLERQLTLARTRAHSAALQALGSARFHAVADAVAVLASEAPLADPAASATGERALRALPPLAEQAHRRAAQAVEALPLTRARQSYNGEAFAHTLAVDGELDAAWNRVRLLVRLRRYAHEVIGQDDPALAAAGRALDRHRDAAEAAAAAAAAARTPRIAPTTAYALGVLHADQRHEVEAARFTFGRLWRPVLSVPPVAVGGTAPEGAVPDPEPVPQPVPGPVTGAERSGRGGG
;
A
#
# COMPACT_ATOMS: atom_id res chain seq x y z
N MET A 1 38.11 -1.44 59.58
CA MET A 1 38.00 -2.76 58.93
C MET A 1 36.92 -2.65 57.85
N VAL A 2 37.29 -2.30 56.61
CA VAL A 2 37.75 -3.23 55.55
C VAL A 2 36.51 -3.88 54.89
N GLN A 3 36.17 -3.76 53.61
CA GLN A 3 36.77 -3.08 52.46
C GLN A 3 35.73 -3.11 51.32
N ARG A 4 35.64 -2.04 50.51
CA ARG A 4 35.07 -2.10 49.15
C ARG A 4 35.99 -2.96 48.26
N PRO A 5 35.43 -3.68 47.27
CA PRO A 5 36.18 -4.00 46.06
C PRO A 5 35.63 -3.25 44.85
N ASP A 6 36.58 -2.67 44.12
CA ASP A 6 36.43 -1.96 42.86
C ASP A 6 35.89 -2.85 41.73
N LEU A 7 35.02 -2.27 40.89
CA LEU A 7 34.65 -2.81 39.58
C LEU A 7 35.47 -2.08 38.51
N PRO A 8 36.28 -2.78 37.68
CA PRO A 8 36.89 -2.18 36.51
C PRO A 8 35.92 -2.16 35.33
N ALA A 9 35.95 -1.05 34.59
CA ALA A 9 35.36 -0.90 33.28
C ALA A 9 35.98 -1.90 32.28
N GLY A 10 35.14 -2.67 31.60
CA GLY A 10 35.52 -3.59 30.53
C GLY A 10 34.54 -3.49 29.38
N THR A 11 35.00 -2.84 28.31
CA THR A 11 34.42 -2.84 26.96
C THR A 11 34.23 -4.27 26.44
N GLY A 12 33.05 -4.57 25.89
CA GLY A 12 32.78 -5.89 25.32
C GLY A 12 31.45 -5.93 24.56
N GLY A 13 31.43 -5.35 23.37
CA GLY A 13 30.37 -5.61 22.40
C GLY A 13 30.33 -7.10 22.06
N ARG A 14 29.19 -7.76 22.36
CA ARG A 14 28.92 -9.11 21.86
C ARG A 14 27.80 -9.04 20.83
N SER A 15 28.23 -9.00 19.58
CA SER A 15 27.45 -9.34 18.40
C SER A 15 26.77 -10.69 18.61
N ARG A 16 25.43 -10.71 18.56
CA ARG A 16 24.65 -11.94 18.46
C ARG A 16 24.78 -12.44 17.02
N GLY A 17 25.55 -13.50 16.81
CA GLY A 17 25.70 -14.16 15.52
C GLY A 17 24.38 -14.76 15.01
N PRO A 18 24.24 -14.98 13.70
CA PRO A 18 23.04 -15.53 13.10
C PRO A 18 22.92 -17.03 13.34
N VAL A 19 21.69 -17.49 13.56
CA VAL A 19 21.29 -18.89 13.68
C VAL A 19 21.47 -19.59 12.31
N PRO A 20 22.22 -20.71 12.20
CA PRO A 20 22.31 -21.47 10.97
C PRO A 20 21.16 -22.50 10.91
N GLY A 21 20.31 -22.46 9.89
CA GLY A 21 19.28 -23.50 9.72
C GLY A 21 18.03 -23.21 8.88
N GLN A 22 18.05 -22.25 7.95
CA GLN A 22 16.97 -22.10 6.96
C GLN A 22 17.53 -22.29 5.56
N GLY A 23 17.26 -23.46 4.99
CA GLY A 23 17.47 -23.72 3.56
C GLY A 23 16.56 -22.81 2.71
N PRO A 24 16.92 -22.56 1.44
CA PRO A 24 16.18 -21.65 0.58
C PRO A 24 14.81 -22.23 0.20
N GLU A 25 13.76 -21.46 0.47
CA GLU A 25 12.39 -21.68 -0.02
C GLU A 25 12.37 -21.70 -1.57
N PRO A 26 11.84 -22.74 -2.22
CA PRO A 26 11.69 -22.78 -3.67
C PRO A 26 10.46 -21.98 -4.09
N GLY A 27 10.66 -20.81 -4.71
CA GLY A 27 9.56 -19.98 -5.26
C GLY A 27 9.73 -18.47 -5.13
N ALA A 28 10.82 -17.98 -4.54
CA ALA A 28 11.17 -16.57 -4.61
C ALA A 28 11.66 -16.23 -6.02
N GLU A 29 10.81 -15.56 -6.82
CA GLU A 29 11.25 -14.93 -8.07
C GLU A 29 12.54 -14.13 -7.82
N PRO A 30 13.57 -14.27 -8.67
CA PRO A 30 14.75 -13.44 -8.58
C PRO A 30 14.33 -11.98 -8.76
N TYR A 31 14.47 -11.19 -7.69
CA TYR A 31 14.44 -9.74 -7.83
C TYR A 31 15.55 -9.37 -8.82
N PRO A 32 15.27 -8.57 -9.87
CA PRO A 32 16.37 -7.96 -10.60
C PRO A 32 17.18 -7.14 -9.58
N GLU A 33 18.49 -7.30 -9.65
CA GLU A 33 19.46 -6.61 -8.79
C GLU A 33 19.10 -5.12 -8.62
N PRO A 34 19.47 -4.49 -7.49
CA PRO A 34 19.38 -3.05 -7.36
C PRO A 34 20.13 -2.43 -8.53
N TYR A 35 19.41 -1.85 -9.50
CA TYR A 35 20.00 -1.23 -10.68
C TYR A 35 21.06 -0.22 -10.22
N PRO A 36 22.35 -0.43 -10.53
CA PRO A 36 23.37 0.57 -10.31
C PRO A 36 23.34 1.48 -11.53
N GLY A 37 22.52 2.54 -11.47
CA GLY A 37 22.55 3.64 -12.43
C GLY A 37 22.93 4.93 -11.68
N PRO A 38 23.75 5.81 -12.28
CA PRO A 38 24.29 6.97 -11.60
C PRO A 38 23.13 7.86 -11.17
N TYR A 39 22.99 8.07 -9.86
CA TYR A 39 22.08 9.08 -9.33
C TYR A 39 22.44 10.39 -10.03
N ALA A 40 21.47 10.98 -10.74
CA ALA A 40 21.63 12.26 -11.40
C ALA A 40 22.38 13.20 -10.47
N ASP A 41 23.44 13.84 -10.96
CA ASP A 41 24.13 14.88 -10.22
C ASP A 41 23.17 16.08 -10.10
N LEU A 42 22.25 15.99 -9.13
CA LEU A 42 21.22 17.01 -8.86
C LEU A 42 21.87 18.37 -8.56
N SER A 43 23.18 18.39 -8.24
CA SER A 43 23.98 19.58 -7.94
C SER A 43 23.98 20.60 -9.09
N GLY A 44 23.93 20.13 -10.34
CA GLY A 44 23.99 20.97 -11.54
C GLY A 44 22.71 21.03 -12.37
N ALA A 45 21.85 20.00 -12.28
CA ALA A 45 20.70 19.86 -13.17
C ALA A 45 19.50 20.74 -12.78
N THR A 46 18.73 21.16 -13.79
CA THR A 46 17.43 21.80 -13.58
C THR A 46 16.38 20.75 -13.21
N ALA A 47 15.30 21.17 -12.52
CA ALA A 47 14.21 20.26 -12.19
C ALA A 47 13.55 19.64 -13.45
N GLY A 48 13.50 20.41 -14.55
CA GLY A 48 12.98 19.96 -15.83
C GLY A 48 13.84 18.91 -16.51
N GLU A 49 15.18 19.03 -16.43
CA GLU A 49 16.12 18.03 -16.96
C GLU A 49 15.96 16.68 -16.26
N VAL A 50 15.99 16.67 -14.92
CA VAL A 50 15.86 15.44 -14.12
C VAL A 50 14.51 14.76 -14.35
N LEU A 51 13.43 15.54 -14.36
CA LEU A 51 12.08 15.05 -14.61
C LEU A 51 11.94 14.52 -16.05
N GLY A 52 12.47 15.25 -17.02
CA GLY A 52 12.45 14.90 -18.43
C GLY A 52 13.22 13.61 -18.72
N GLU A 53 14.42 13.46 -18.17
CA GLU A 53 15.23 12.24 -18.29
C GLU A 53 14.49 11.04 -17.67
N TYR A 54 13.91 11.19 -16.49
CA TYR A 54 13.14 10.12 -15.85
C TYR A 54 11.93 9.71 -16.71
N LEU A 55 11.15 10.68 -17.19
CA LEU A 55 9.97 10.44 -18.02
C LEU A 55 10.35 9.79 -19.35
N SER A 56 11.39 10.29 -20.03
CA SER A 56 11.90 9.74 -21.28
C SER A 56 12.35 8.29 -21.11
N ARG A 57 13.07 7.98 -20.03
CA ARG A 57 13.48 6.61 -19.71
C ARG A 57 12.27 5.69 -19.48
N GLN A 58 11.28 6.12 -18.68
CA GLN A 58 10.07 5.31 -18.46
C GLN A 58 9.23 5.14 -19.74
N ALA A 59 9.16 6.17 -20.59
CA ALA A 59 8.50 6.11 -21.89
C ALA A 59 9.20 5.12 -22.83
N THR A 60 10.53 5.14 -22.86
CA THR A 60 11.33 4.17 -23.62
C THR A 60 11.11 2.74 -23.14
N GLU A 61 11.06 2.51 -21.82
CA GLU A 61 10.70 1.19 -21.27
C GLU A 61 9.28 0.76 -21.66
N PHE A 62 8.33 1.70 -21.67
CA PHE A 62 6.96 1.44 -22.15
C PHE A 62 6.97 0.97 -23.61
N LEU A 63 7.59 1.72 -24.52
CA LEU A 63 7.64 1.39 -25.95
C LEU A 63 8.41 0.09 -26.21
N ARG A 64 9.49 -0.16 -25.47
CA ARG A 64 10.24 -1.43 -25.54
C ARG A 64 9.36 -2.60 -25.12
N SER A 65 8.65 -2.47 -23.99
CA SER A 65 7.73 -3.51 -23.52
C SER A 65 6.56 -3.74 -24.47
N LEU A 66 6.10 -2.69 -25.17
CA LEU A 66 5.08 -2.81 -26.20
C LEU A 66 5.59 -3.61 -27.40
N ARG A 67 6.77 -3.27 -27.93
CA ARG A 67 7.39 -4.03 -29.02
C ARG A 67 7.61 -5.51 -28.63
N LEU A 68 8.11 -5.77 -27.43
CA LEU A 68 8.29 -7.14 -26.92
C LEU A 68 6.96 -7.89 -26.84
N HIS A 69 5.87 -7.21 -26.46
CA HIS A 69 4.54 -7.79 -26.45
C HIS A 69 4.06 -8.15 -27.86
N GLU A 70 4.22 -7.27 -28.84
CA GLU A 70 3.85 -7.51 -30.24
C GLU A 70 4.64 -8.68 -30.86
N GLU A 71 5.95 -8.75 -30.61
CA GLU A 71 6.82 -9.84 -31.04
C GLU A 71 6.42 -11.19 -30.42
N SER A 72 5.99 -11.16 -29.15
CA SER A 72 5.60 -12.35 -28.39
C SER A 72 4.13 -12.77 -28.61
N ALA A 73 3.26 -11.87 -29.05
CA ALA A 73 1.83 -12.14 -29.24
C ALA A 73 1.56 -13.09 -30.41
N SER A 74 2.48 -13.16 -31.38
CA SER A 74 2.33 -13.99 -32.59
C SER A 74 2.83 -15.43 -32.41
N ARG A 75 3.43 -15.78 -31.26
CA ARG A 75 4.08 -17.07 -31.02
C ARG A 75 3.48 -17.78 -29.80
N PRO A 76 2.95 -19.00 -29.93
CA PRO A 76 2.33 -19.73 -28.83
C PRO A 76 3.33 -20.17 -27.75
N GLU A 77 4.61 -20.36 -28.09
CA GLU A 77 5.65 -20.67 -27.10
C GLU A 77 6.07 -19.48 -26.21
N SER A 78 5.67 -18.24 -26.54
CA SER A 78 6.08 -17.02 -25.81
C SER A 78 5.00 -16.42 -24.91
N VAL A 79 4.00 -17.19 -24.49
CA VAL A 79 2.92 -16.70 -23.60
C VAL A 79 3.46 -16.09 -22.31
N SER A 80 4.47 -16.71 -21.69
CA SER A 80 5.11 -16.17 -20.47
C SER A 80 5.82 -14.83 -20.74
N ALA A 81 6.54 -14.73 -21.86
CA ALA A 81 7.19 -13.48 -22.27
C ALA A 81 6.18 -12.37 -22.59
N ALA A 82 5.05 -12.70 -23.22
CA ALA A 82 3.97 -11.74 -23.48
C ALA A 82 3.33 -11.24 -22.17
N ALA A 83 3.12 -12.13 -21.19
CA ALA A 83 2.61 -11.74 -19.87
C ALA A 83 3.60 -10.84 -19.11
N GLU A 84 4.89 -11.15 -19.21
CA GLU A 84 5.96 -10.34 -18.63
C GLU A 84 6.06 -8.96 -19.29
N ALA A 85 5.96 -8.88 -20.61
CA ALA A 85 5.89 -7.63 -21.35
C ALA A 85 4.71 -6.75 -20.90
N VAL A 86 3.52 -7.33 -20.72
CA VAL A 86 2.35 -6.62 -20.18
C VAL A 86 2.59 -6.14 -18.75
N ARG A 87 3.29 -6.92 -17.92
CA ARG A 87 3.65 -6.51 -16.55
C ARG A 87 4.58 -5.30 -16.57
N LEU A 88 5.59 -5.30 -17.44
CA LEU A 88 6.52 -4.17 -17.63
C LEU A 88 5.80 -2.93 -18.18
N LEU A 89 4.93 -3.10 -19.17
CA LEU A 89 4.11 -2.03 -19.76
C LEU A 89 3.23 -1.34 -18.70
N ARG A 90 2.59 -2.14 -17.84
CA ARG A 90 1.78 -1.60 -16.73
C ARG A 90 2.64 -0.91 -15.67
N ARG A 91 3.85 -1.41 -15.43
CA ARG A 91 4.78 -0.83 -14.46
C ARG A 91 5.24 0.55 -14.92
N SER A 92 5.67 0.70 -16.18
CA SER A 92 6.08 1.98 -16.75
C SER A 92 4.91 2.96 -16.82
N ALA A 93 3.73 2.54 -17.32
CA ALA A 93 2.53 3.39 -17.36
C ALA A 93 2.14 3.96 -15.98
N ARG A 94 2.20 3.14 -14.93
CA ARG A 94 1.91 3.58 -13.54
C ARG A 94 2.95 4.55 -13.00
N ARG A 95 4.23 4.37 -13.35
CA ARG A 95 5.31 5.28 -12.96
C ARG A 95 5.17 6.64 -13.66
N ILE A 96 4.95 6.64 -14.97
CA ILE A 96 4.70 7.86 -15.75
C ILE A 96 3.50 8.62 -15.17
N GLY A 97 2.34 7.97 -15.06
CA GLY A 97 1.13 8.64 -14.55
C GLY A 97 1.27 9.16 -13.11
N ALA A 98 2.03 8.46 -12.26
CA ALA A 98 2.29 8.91 -10.89
C ALA A 98 3.21 10.12 -10.83
N VAL A 99 4.28 10.12 -11.62
CA VAL A 99 5.24 11.23 -11.68
C VAL A 99 4.56 12.47 -12.25
N LEU A 100 3.77 12.34 -13.31
CA LEU A 100 2.94 13.43 -13.84
C LEU A 100 1.96 13.99 -12.78
N GLN A 101 1.39 13.13 -11.93
CA GLN A 101 0.50 13.58 -10.86
C GLN A 101 1.23 14.34 -9.74
N VAL A 102 2.42 13.88 -9.32
CA VAL A 102 3.16 14.49 -8.21
C VAL A 102 3.84 15.79 -8.64
N TYR A 103 4.47 15.78 -9.80
CA TYR A 103 5.19 16.93 -10.36
C TYR A 103 4.33 17.77 -11.29
N ARG A 104 3.00 17.62 -11.21
CA ARG A 104 1.99 18.38 -11.96
C ARG A 104 2.30 19.89 -12.07
N PRO A 105 2.75 20.60 -11.00
CA PRO A 105 3.06 22.03 -11.09
C PRO A 105 4.24 22.38 -12.03
N LEU A 106 5.11 21.42 -12.37
CA LEU A 106 6.26 21.61 -13.25
C LEU A 106 5.97 21.23 -14.71
N THR A 107 4.81 20.62 -14.95
CA THR A 107 4.39 20.09 -16.26
C THR A 107 3.20 20.87 -16.81
N ASP A 108 2.97 20.81 -18.13
CA ASP A 108 1.70 21.23 -18.71
C ASP A 108 0.55 20.41 -18.10
N THR A 109 -0.22 21.05 -17.22
CA THR A 109 -1.22 20.37 -16.39
C THR A 109 -2.33 19.72 -17.20
N ALA A 110 -2.78 20.32 -18.30
CA ALA A 110 -3.86 19.78 -19.11
C ALA A 110 -3.39 18.51 -19.84
N ARG A 111 -2.20 18.59 -20.44
CA ARG A 111 -1.56 17.45 -21.12
C ARG A 111 -1.21 16.32 -20.15
N ALA A 112 -0.69 16.66 -18.96
CA ALA A 112 -0.33 15.70 -17.92
C ALA A 112 -1.56 14.98 -17.34
N ASP A 113 -2.65 15.71 -17.08
CA ASP A 113 -3.89 15.13 -16.54
C ASP A 113 -4.55 14.20 -17.58
N GLN A 114 -4.60 14.60 -18.85
CA GLN A 114 -5.12 13.76 -19.93
C GLN A 114 -4.31 12.47 -20.09
N LEU A 115 -2.98 12.57 -20.26
CA LEU A 115 -2.13 11.40 -20.42
C LEU A 115 -2.16 10.49 -19.17
N GLY A 116 -2.17 11.07 -17.98
CA GLY A 116 -2.28 10.33 -16.72
C GLY A 116 -3.58 9.51 -16.62
N ALA A 117 -4.71 10.08 -17.02
CA ALA A 117 -6.00 9.37 -17.04
C ALA A 117 -6.00 8.20 -18.04
N GLU A 118 -5.44 8.41 -19.23
CA GLU A 118 -5.33 7.38 -20.26
C GLU A 118 -4.39 6.23 -19.87
N LEU A 119 -3.23 6.54 -19.28
CA LEU A 119 -2.32 5.52 -18.75
C LEU A 119 -2.94 4.73 -17.60
N ALA A 120 -3.74 5.38 -16.75
CA ALA A 120 -4.47 4.70 -15.68
C ALA A 120 -5.55 3.75 -16.23
N TRP A 121 -6.29 4.17 -17.26
CA TRP A 121 -7.22 3.33 -18.00
C TRP A 121 -6.51 2.09 -18.57
N LEU A 122 -5.44 2.29 -19.35
CA LEU A 122 -4.69 1.22 -19.99
C LEU A 122 -4.12 0.22 -18.97
N ALA A 123 -3.43 0.71 -17.94
CA ALA A 123 -2.85 -0.15 -16.90
C ALA A 123 -3.91 -0.91 -16.07
N GLY A 124 -5.11 -0.36 -16.01
CA GLY A 124 -6.29 -0.99 -15.42
C GLY A 124 -6.82 -2.14 -16.28
N VAL A 125 -7.08 -1.90 -17.56
CA VAL A 125 -7.61 -2.91 -18.50
C VAL A 125 -6.66 -4.09 -18.62
N LEU A 126 -5.37 -3.84 -18.92
CA LEU A 126 -4.35 -4.87 -19.08
C LEU A 126 -4.08 -5.66 -17.80
N GLY A 127 -4.44 -5.12 -16.63
CA GLY A 127 -4.20 -5.76 -15.36
C GLY A 127 -5.25 -6.77 -14.93
N ARG A 128 -6.46 -6.71 -15.49
CA ARG A 128 -7.61 -7.48 -14.99
C ARG A 128 -7.41 -8.96 -15.15
N GLU A 129 -6.84 -9.42 -16.26
CA GLU A 129 -6.62 -10.84 -16.52
C GLU A 129 -5.76 -11.47 -15.41
N ARG A 130 -4.57 -10.93 -15.16
CA ARG A 130 -3.66 -11.41 -14.12
C ARG A 130 -4.26 -11.30 -12.72
N MET A 131 -5.08 -10.27 -12.46
CA MET A 131 -5.78 -10.13 -11.18
C MET A 131 -6.81 -11.25 -10.95
N TYR A 132 -7.57 -11.65 -11.98
CA TYR A 132 -8.51 -12.77 -11.85
C TYR A 132 -7.81 -14.12 -11.68
N GLU A 133 -6.70 -14.33 -12.39
CA GLU A 133 -5.87 -15.54 -12.25
C GLU A 133 -5.27 -15.64 -10.83
N ALA A 134 -4.57 -14.60 -10.37
CA ALA A 134 -3.98 -14.60 -9.03
C ALA A 134 -5.05 -14.76 -7.93
N ARG A 135 -6.24 -14.20 -8.14
CA ARG A 135 -7.36 -14.38 -7.20
C ARG A 135 -7.88 -15.82 -7.19
N LEU A 136 -7.95 -16.48 -8.34
CA LEU A 136 -8.34 -17.89 -8.43
C LEU A 136 -7.32 -18.77 -7.71
N ASP A 137 -6.04 -18.60 -7.99
CA ASP A 137 -4.95 -19.35 -7.35
C ASP A 137 -4.99 -19.19 -5.83
N ARG A 138 -5.18 -17.96 -5.35
CA ARG A 138 -5.29 -17.64 -3.92
C ARG A 138 -6.47 -18.36 -3.26
N LEU A 139 -7.65 -18.32 -3.87
CA LEU A 139 -8.87 -18.92 -3.31
C LEU A 139 -8.83 -20.44 -3.32
N LEU A 140 -8.34 -21.06 -4.42
CA LEU A 140 -8.17 -22.52 -4.49
C LEU A 140 -7.11 -22.99 -3.50
N GLY A 141 -5.98 -22.28 -3.39
CA GLY A 141 -4.96 -22.57 -2.38
C GLY A 141 -5.50 -22.46 -0.95
N ALA A 142 -6.34 -21.46 -0.66
CA ALA A 142 -6.99 -21.33 0.65
C ALA A 142 -7.99 -22.45 0.93
N LEU A 143 -8.83 -22.82 -0.04
CA LEU A 143 -9.74 -23.98 0.09
C LEU A 143 -8.98 -25.29 0.32
N HIS A 144 -7.85 -25.50 -0.36
CA HIS A 144 -7.01 -26.67 -0.14
C HIS A 144 -6.43 -26.69 1.28
N ARG A 145 -5.93 -25.55 1.80
CA ARG A 145 -5.45 -25.46 3.19
C ARG A 145 -6.56 -25.72 4.20
N LEU A 146 -7.77 -25.19 3.96
CA LEU A 146 -8.93 -25.41 4.83
C LEU A 146 -9.42 -26.86 4.79
N SER A 147 -9.29 -27.55 3.64
CA SER A 147 -9.62 -28.97 3.51
C SER A 147 -8.58 -29.90 4.14
N SER A 148 -7.31 -29.50 4.13
CA SER A 148 -6.19 -30.28 4.65
C SER A 148 -5.91 -30.01 6.14
N ALA A 149 -6.53 -28.99 6.73
CA ALA A 149 -6.41 -28.72 8.16
C ALA A 149 -7.01 -29.90 8.94
N PRO A 150 -6.20 -30.66 9.72
CA PRO A 150 -6.73 -31.72 10.55
C PRO A 150 -7.69 -31.11 11.56
N SER A 151 -8.80 -31.79 11.83
CA SER A 151 -9.73 -31.47 12.90
C SER A 151 -9.09 -31.66 14.27
N SER A 152 -8.09 -30.83 14.60
CA SER A 152 -7.50 -30.73 15.93
C SER A 152 -8.33 -29.73 16.71
N GLY A 153 -9.42 -30.22 17.30
CA GLY A 153 -10.10 -29.48 18.36
C GLY A 153 -9.16 -29.29 19.55
N PRO A 154 -9.23 -28.15 20.27
CA PRO A 154 -8.48 -27.97 21.51
C PRO A 154 -9.19 -28.79 22.61
N GLY A 155 -8.68 -29.99 22.89
CA GLY A 155 -9.17 -30.81 23.99
C GLY A 155 -9.04 -32.30 23.74
N GLY A 156 -7.91 -32.87 24.14
CA GLY A 156 -7.65 -34.30 24.04
C GLY A 156 -6.35 -34.65 24.74
N THR A 157 -6.34 -34.46 26.05
CA THR A 157 -5.30 -35.02 26.93
C THR A 157 -5.08 -36.49 26.60
N ALA A 158 -3.83 -36.86 26.36
CA ALA A 158 -3.40 -38.24 26.31
C ALA A 158 -3.85 -38.96 27.59
N SER A 159 -4.85 -39.82 27.46
CA SER A 159 -5.12 -40.88 28.42
C SER A 159 -4.84 -42.20 27.70
N THR A 160 -3.74 -42.81 28.07
CA THR A 160 -3.48 -44.24 27.86
C THR A 160 -4.57 -45.02 28.60
N GLY A 161 -5.49 -45.62 27.85
CA GLY A 161 -6.56 -46.44 28.38
C GLY A 161 -7.07 -47.41 27.32
N THR A 162 -7.06 -48.68 27.67
CA THR A 162 -7.12 -49.88 26.84
C THR A 162 -8.49 -50.11 26.19
N ALA A 163 -8.47 -50.90 25.12
CA ALA A 163 -9.57 -51.41 24.30
C ALA A 163 -10.92 -51.69 25.02
N ALA A 164 -12.00 -51.11 24.49
CA ALA A 164 -13.28 -51.75 24.18
C ALA A 164 -14.32 -50.70 23.74
N SER A 165 -14.65 -50.66 22.44
CA SER A 165 -16.01 -50.44 21.89
C SER A 165 -15.91 -50.10 20.40
N ALA A 166 -15.86 -51.15 19.58
CA ALA A 166 -16.09 -51.08 18.15
C ALA A 166 -17.59 -51.26 17.90
N ALA A 167 -18.40 -50.20 18.07
CA ALA A 167 -19.78 -50.14 17.57
C ALA A 167 -20.42 -48.75 17.73
N THR A 168 -19.83 -47.68 17.15
CA THR A 168 -20.61 -46.47 16.75
C THR A 168 -19.89 -45.54 15.76
N ALA A 169 -18.77 -45.95 15.17
CA ALA A 169 -17.94 -45.11 14.30
C ALA A 169 -18.43 -45.00 12.84
N THR A 170 -19.74 -45.08 12.58
CA THR A 170 -20.31 -44.94 11.22
C THR A 170 -21.14 -43.67 10.99
N ALA A 171 -21.31 -42.82 12.01
CA ALA A 171 -22.03 -41.54 11.83
C ALA A 171 -21.11 -40.30 11.64
N SER A 172 -19.85 -40.36 12.07
CA SER A 172 -18.93 -39.20 11.98
C SER A 172 -18.19 -39.08 10.63
N GLY A 173 -18.12 -40.16 9.86
CA GLY A 173 -17.54 -40.15 8.50
C GLY A 173 -18.43 -39.49 7.44
N ALA A 174 -19.75 -39.48 7.65
CA ALA A 174 -20.71 -38.86 6.72
C ALA A 174 -20.66 -37.32 6.78
N SER A 175 -20.43 -36.76 7.96
CA SER A 175 -20.31 -35.31 8.20
C SER A 175 -19.03 -34.72 7.57
N GLY A 176 -17.93 -35.48 7.62
CA GLY A 176 -16.67 -35.12 6.94
C GLY A 176 -16.79 -35.18 5.41
N GLY A 177 -17.49 -36.19 4.88
CA GLY A 177 -17.75 -36.32 3.44
C GLY A 177 -18.62 -35.18 2.87
N GLY A 178 -19.62 -34.72 3.64
CA GLY A 178 -20.48 -33.60 3.23
C GLY A 178 -19.76 -32.25 3.17
N LEU A 179 -18.82 -32.00 4.09
CA LEU A 179 -17.97 -30.81 4.10
C LEU A 179 -16.94 -30.84 2.97
N GLY A 180 -16.28 -31.98 2.74
CA GLY A 180 -15.36 -32.17 1.60
C GLY A 180 -16.07 -31.96 0.26
N ALA A 181 -17.26 -32.51 0.08
CA ALA A 181 -18.08 -32.26 -1.10
C ALA A 181 -18.52 -30.79 -1.22
N GLY A 182 -18.77 -30.10 -0.10
CA GLY A 182 -19.06 -28.67 -0.06
C GLY A 182 -17.89 -27.81 -0.55
N VAL A 183 -16.68 -28.09 -0.07
CA VAL A 183 -15.42 -27.44 -0.48
C VAL A 183 -15.12 -27.67 -1.96
N ALA A 184 -15.24 -28.91 -2.44
CA ALA A 184 -15.01 -29.24 -3.85
C ALA A 184 -15.98 -28.47 -4.77
N ARG A 185 -17.27 -28.42 -4.42
CA ARG A 185 -18.28 -27.63 -5.17
C ARG A 185 -18.01 -26.12 -5.11
N ALA A 186 -17.54 -25.61 -3.96
CA ALA A 186 -17.17 -24.20 -3.83
C ALA A 186 -15.99 -23.85 -4.74
N GLY A 187 -14.96 -24.71 -4.78
CA GLY A 187 -13.83 -24.59 -5.69
C GLY A 187 -14.26 -24.56 -7.15
N ALA A 188 -15.05 -25.54 -7.59
CA ALA A 188 -15.57 -25.62 -8.96
C ALA A 188 -16.43 -24.40 -9.35
N LEU A 189 -17.22 -23.86 -8.41
CA LEU A 189 -18.00 -22.65 -8.65
C LEU A 189 -17.10 -21.43 -8.86
N LEU A 190 -16.11 -21.22 -7.99
CA LEU A 190 -15.16 -20.10 -8.08
C LEU A 190 -14.30 -20.20 -9.34
N GLU A 191 -13.80 -21.39 -9.66
CA GLU A 191 -13.04 -21.67 -10.88
C GLU A 191 -13.84 -21.29 -12.12
N ARG A 192 -15.09 -21.75 -12.23
CA ARG A 192 -15.98 -21.38 -13.33
C ARG A 192 -16.17 -19.86 -13.43
N GLN A 193 -16.50 -19.20 -12.31
CA GLN A 193 -16.79 -17.76 -12.32
C GLN A 193 -15.56 -16.92 -12.68
N LEU A 194 -14.41 -17.20 -12.05
CA LEU A 194 -13.18 -16.44 -12.25
C LEU A 194 -12.54 -16.73 -13.60
N THR A 195 -12.63 -17.96 -14.11
CA THR A 195 -12.20 -18.29 -15.48
C THR A 195 -13.02 -17.52 -16.51
N LEU A 196 -14.36 -17.48 -16.36
CA LEU A 196 -15.21 -16.67 -17.24
C LEU A 196 -14.89 -15.17 -17.14
N ALA A 197 -14.59 -14.66 -15.95
CA ALA A 197 -14.17 -13.27 -15.77
C ALA A 197 -12.80 -12.99 -16.42
N ARG A 198 -11.86 -13.94 -16.30
CA ARG A 198 -10.54 -13.90 -16.96
C ARG A 198 -10.68 -13.87 -18.48
N THR A 199 -11.45 -14.76 -19.10
CA THR A 199 -11.64 -14.79 -20.56
C THR A 199 -12.26 -13.49 -21.09
N ARG A 200 -13.22 -12.91 -20.36
CA ARG A 200 -13.78 -11.59 -20.69
C ARG A 200 -12.75 -10.48 -20.55
N ALA A 201 -11.94 -10.50 -19.50
CA ALA A 201 -10.87 -9.52 -19.29
C ALA A 201 -9.79 -9.62 -20.37
N HIS A 202 -9.44 -10.84 -20.78
CA HIS A 202 -8.50 -11.11 -21.86
C HIS A 202 -9.01 -10.53 -23.19
N SER A 203 -10.25 -10.83 -23.55
CA SER A 203 -10.88 -10.28 -24.76
C SER A 203 -10.93 -8.75 -24.74
N ALA A 204 -11.27 -8.16 -23.59
CA ALA A 204 -11.29 -6.70 -23.41
C ALA A 204 -9.88 -6.07 -23.51
N ALA A 205 -8.83 -6.77 -23.05
CA ALA A 205 -7.45 -6.33 -23.20
C ALA A 205 -7.02 -6.31 -24.67
N LEU A 206 -7.31 -7.38 -25.42
CA LEU A 206 -7.03 -7.44 -26.85
C LEU A 206 -7.77 -6.34 -27.64
N GLN A 207 -9.06 -6.12 -27.33
CA GLN A 207 -9.84 -5.04 -27.92
C GLN A 207 -9.27 -3.65 -27.60
N ALA A 208 -8.82 -3.43 -26.37
CA ALA A 208 -8.21 -2.17 -25.97
C ALA A 208 -6.89 -1.92 -26.71
N LEU A 209 -6.03 -2.94 -26.84
CA LEU A 209 -4.76 -2.85 -27.58
C LEU A 209 -4.97 -2.59 -29.07
N GLY A 210 -6.05 -3.09 -29.67
CA GLY A 210 -6.40 -2.80 -31.07
C GLY A 210 -7.19 -1.50 -31.29
N SER A 211 -7.40 -0.67 -30.26
CA SER A 211 -8.25 0.51 -30.36
C SER A 211 -7.47 1.77 -30.76
N ALA A 212 -8.13 2.68 -31.49
CA ALA A 212 -7.56 4.00 -31.79
C ALA A 212 -7.17 4.79 -30.52
N ARG A 213 -7.92 4.57 -29.42
CA ARG A 213 -7.61 5.13 -28.10
C ARG A 213 -6.24 4.69 -27.61
N PHE A 214 -5.91 3.41 -27.74
CA PHE A 214 -4.59 2.90 -27.36
C PHE A 214 -3.48 3.48 -28.24
N HIS A 215 -3.67 3.53 -29.56
CA HIS A 215 -2.68 4.12 -30.46
C HIS A 215 -2.39 5.59 -30.12
N ALA A 216 -3.42 6.38 -29.81
CA ALA A 216 -3.23 7.76 -29.35
C ALA A 216 -2.40 7.86 -28.06
N VAL A 217 -2.52 6.89 -27.14
CA VAL A 217 -1.69 6.81 -25.94
C VAL A 217 -0.26 6.43 -26.29
N ALA A 218 -0.06 5.44 -27.16
CA ALA A 218 1.27 5.03 -27.62
C ALA A 218 2.01 6.19 -28.30
N ASP A 219 1.32 6.95 -29.15
CA ASP A 219 1.85 8.13 -29.82
C ASP A 219 2.20 9.24 -28.80
N ALA A 220 1.32 9.51 -27.84
CA ALA A 220 1.59 10.48 -26.78
C ALA A 220 2.81 10.07 -25.92
N VAL A 221 2.99 8.77 -25.66
CA VAL A 221 4.17 8.24 -24.96
C VAL A 221 5.42 8.30 -25.84
N ALA A 222 5.31 8.11 -27.16
CA ALA A 222 6.41 8.29 -28.09
C ALA A 222 6.91 9.75 -28.10
N VAL A 223 5.99 10.71 -28.13
CA VAL A 223 6.35 12.14 -27.98
C VAL A 223 6.98 12.40 -26.60
N LEU A 224 6.46 11.79 -25.53
CA LEU A 224 7.04 11.91 -24.19
C LEU A 224 8.48 11.38 -24.10
N ALA A 225 8.84 10.39 -24.93
CA ALA A 225 10.19 9.84 -24.96
C ALA A 225 11.21 10.84 -25.52
N SER A 226 10.80 11.71 -26.45
CA SER A 226 11.67 12.74 -27.04
C SER A 226 11.54 14.12 -26.37
N GLU A 227 10.34 14.47 -25.89
CA GLU A 227 10.01 15.80 -25.41
C GLU A 227 9.23 15.72 -24.08
N ALA A 228 9.82 16.26 -23.01
CA ALA A 228 9.16 16.35 -21.72
C ALA A 228 8.07 17.43 -21.72
N PRO A 229 6.86 17.17 -21.17
CA PRO A 229 5.75 18.10 -21.17
C PRO A 229 5.93 19.15 -20.06
N LEU A 230 6.96 20.00 -20.17
CA LEU A 230 7.27 21.05 -19.21
C LEU A 230 6.34 22.26 -19.42
N ALA A 231 5.92 22.92 -18.34
CA ALA A 231 4.92 24.00 -18.39
C ALA A 231 5.39 25.26 -19.15
N ASP A 232 6.71 25.47 -19.26
CA ASP A 232 7.33 26.50 -20.10
C ASP A 232 8.80 26.12 -20.40
N PRO A 233 9.18 25.88 -21.68
CA PRO A 233 10.55 25.55 -22.05
C PRO A 233 11.54 26.71 -21.81
N ALA A 234 11.09 27.97 -21.86
CA ALA A 234 11.93 29.15 -21.60
C ALA A 234 12.22 29.35 -20.10
N ALA A 235 11.22 29.09 -19.26
CA ALA A 235 11.41 29.04 -17.80
C ALA A 235 12.24 27.83 -17.35
N SER A 236 12.21 26.72 -18.11
CA SER A 236 12.97 25.49 -17.81
C SER A 236 14.48 25.64 -18.06
N ALA A 237 14.88 26.43 -19.08
CA ALA A 237 16.29 26.77 -19.33
C ALA A 237 16.87 27.75 -18.28
N THR A 238 15.99 28.55 -17.64
CA THR A 238 16.31 29.39 -16.45
C THR A 238 15.86 28.70 -15.16
N GLY A 239 15.64 27.38 -15.22
CA GLY A 239 14.84 26.62 -14.27
C GLY A 239 15.38 26.62 -12.85
N GLU A 240 14.46 26.57 -11.89
CA GLU A 240 14.80 26.32 -10.49
C GLU A 240 15.60 25.01 -10.38
N ARG A 241 16.71 25.06 -9.61
CA ARG A 241 17.60 23.90 -9.44
C ARG A 241 16.80 22.69 -8.96
N ALA A 242 17.12 21.51 -9.49
CA ALA A 242 16.42 20.26 -9.13
C ALA A 242 16.35 20.04 -7.61
N LEU A 243 17.45 20.37 -6.91
CA LEU A 243 17.56 20.28 -5.45
C LEU A 243 16.58 21.18 -4.68
N ARG A 244 16.10 22.28 -5.27
CA ARG A 244 15.12 23.18 -4.62
C ARG A 244 13.68 22.82 -4.99
N ALA A 245 13.41 22.50 -6.25
CA ALA A 245 12.04 22.32 -6.72
C ALA A 245 11.46 20.91 -6.47
N LEU A 246 12.26 19.84 -6.62
CA LEU A 246 11.75 18.46 -6.57
C LEU A 246 11.47 17.95 -5.13
N PRO A 247 12.34 18.18 -4.12
CA PRO A 247 12.11 17.66 -2.77
C PRO A 247 10.81 18.16 -2.10
N PRO A 248 10.41 19.44 -2.19
CA PRO A 248 9.15 19.92 -1.60
C PRO A 248 7.90 19.21 -2.14
N LEU A 249 7.89 18.86 -3.44
CA LEU A 249 6.79 18.15 -4.08
C LEU A 249 6.75 16.67 -3.65
N ALA A 250 7.91 16.02 -3.55
CA ALA A 250 8.01 14.66 -3.00
C ALA A 250 7.55 14.61 -1.52
N GLU A 251 7.94 15.61 -0.73
CA GLU A 251 7.53 15.74 0.67
C GLU A 251 6.02 16.03 0.79
N GLN A 252 5.42 16.78 -0.13
CA GLN A 252 3.97 16.94 -0.17
C GLN A 252 3.26 15.60 -0.45
N ALA A 253 3.80 14.76 -1.33
CA ALA A 253 3.27 13.42 -1.56
C ALA A 253 3.42 12.51 -0.31
N HIS A 254 4.54 12.63 0.41
CA HIS A 254 4.73 11.97 1.71
C HIS A 254 3.67 12.41 2.73
N ARG A 255 3.50 13.72 2.95
CA ARG A 255 2.51 14.27 3.88
C ARG A 255 1.08 13.82 3.56
N ARG A 256 0.69 13.82 2.28
CA ARG A 256 -0.64 13.31 1.87
C ARG A 256 -0.81 11.82 2.20
N ALA A 257 0.22 11.02 2.03
CA ALA A 257 0.18 9.60 2.41
C ALA A 257 0.09 9.42 3.94
N ALA A 258 0.88 10.18 4.70
CA ALA A 258 0.85 10.17 6.16
C ALA A 258 -0.53 10.58 6.71
N GLN A 259 -1.08 11.69 6.23
CA GLN A 259 -2.43 12.16 6.58
C GLN A 259 -3.51 11.11 6.26
N ALA A 260 -3.42 10.44 5.12
CA ALA A 260 -4.37 9.39 4.76
C ALA A 260 -4.25 8.16 5.66
N VAL A 261 -3.04 7.83 6.13
CA VAL A 261 -2.80 6.76 7.11
C VAL A 261 -3.35 7.15 8.48
N GLU A 262 -3.13 8.39 8.92
CA GLU A 262 -3.67 8.93 10.18
C GLU A 262 -5.20 8.99 10.18
N ALA A 263 -5.80 9.30 9.03
CA ALA A 263 -7.25 9.31 8.85
C ALA A 263 -7.88 7.92 8.71
N LEU A 264 -7.08 6.83 8.73
CA LEU A 264 -7.65 5.48 8.68
C LEU A 264 -8.54 5.25 9.90
N PRO A 265 -9.74 4.68 9.71
CA PRO A 265 -10.67 4.37 10.78
C PRO A 265 -10.18 3.17 11.61
N LEU A 266 -9.08 3.35 12.33
CA LEU A 266 -8.46 2.33 13.18
C LEU A 266 -9.13 2.24 14.57
N THR A 267 -10.15 3.07 14.86
CA THR A 267 -10.65 3.26 16.24
C THR A 267 -12.09 2.81 16.46
N ARG A 268 -12.87 2.37 15.45
CA ARG A 268 -14.22 1.85 15.68
C ARG A 268 -14.30 0.32 15.67
N ALA A 269 -14.01 -0.21 16.86
CA ALA A 269 -14.83 -1.16 17.62
C ALA A 269 -15.56 -2.27 16.84
N ARG A 270 -15.06 -3.49 17.11
CA ARG A 270 -15.79 -4.76 17.13
C ARG A 270 -17.25 -4.61 17.64
N GLN A 271 -18.23 -4.70 16.75
CA GLN A 271 -19.63 -5.06 17.04
C GLN A 271 -20.24 -5.62 15.75
N SER A 272 -21.08 -6.65 15.68
CA SER A 272 -21.47 -7.79 16.52
C SER A 272 -22.22 -8.74 15.57
N TYR A 273 -22.21 -10.04 15.88
CA TYR A 273 -22.82 -11.10 15.06
C TYR A 273 -24.35 -11.09 15.17
N ASN A 274 -25.06 -10.65 14.13
CA ASN A 274 -26.46 -10.97 13.82
C ASN A 274 -26.62 -11.06 12.29
N GLY A 275 -27.52 -11.90 11.76
CA GLY A 275 -27.61 -12.17 10.31
C GLY A 275 -27.89 -10.94 9.43
N GLU A 276 -28.68 -9.98 9.90
CA GLU A 276 -28.86 -8.67 9.24
C GLU A 276 -27.67 -7.74 9.44
N ALA A 277 -26.93 -7.90 10.55
CA ALA A 277 -25.66 -7.21 10.76
C ALA A 277 -24.63 -7.64 9.71
N PHE A 278 -24.66 -8.87 9.19
CA PHE A 278 -23.67 -9.33 8.20
C PHE A 278 -23.69 -8.52 6.88
N ALA A 279 -24.87 -8.16 6.36
CA ALA A 279 -24.97 -7.33 5.16
C ALA A 279 -24.44 -5.91 5.42
N HIS A 280 -24.74 -5.35 6.59
CA HIS A 280 -24.19 -4.08 7.04
C HIS A 280 -22.67 -4.17 7.26
N THR A 281 -22.17 -5.27 7.85
CA THR A 281 -20.74 -5.56 8.03
C THR A 281 -20.02 -5.61 6.69
N LEU A 282 -20.58 -6.26 5.66
CA LEU A 282 -19.98 -6.26 4.32
C LEU A 282 -19.90 -4.86 3.69
N ALA A 283 -20.89 -4.00 3.94
CA ALA A 283 -20.88 -2.62 3.45
C ALA A 283 -19.80 -1.79 4.16
N VAL A 284 -19.75 -1.84 5.50
CA VAL A 284 -18.72 -1.19 6.32
C VAL A 284 -17.34 -1.70 5.95
N ASP A 285 -17.18 -3.01 5.80
CA ASP A 285 -15.95 -3.66 5.36
C ASP A 285 -15.48 -3.13 4.00
N GLY A 286 -16.41 -2.93 3.06
CA GLY A 286 -16.13 -2.33 1.76
C GLY A 286 -15.64 -0.89 1.83
N GLU A 287 -16.22 -0.06 2.69
CA GLU A 287 -15.77 1.32 2.93
C GLU A 287 -14.38 1.36 3.56
N LEU A 288 -14.13 0.51 4.55
CA LEU A 288 -12.81 0.33 5.15
C LEU A 288 -11.79 -0.08 4.08
N ASP A 289 -12.10 -1.08 3.27
CA ASP A 289 -11.22 -1.57 2.22
C ASP A 289 -10.98 -0.52 1.12
N ALA A 290 -11.95 0.36 0.85
CA ALA A 290 -11.76 1.51 -0.04
C ALA A 290 -10.77 2.53 0.56
N ALA A 291 -10.86 2.84 1.85
CA ALA A 291 -9.92 3.73 2.54
C ALA A 291 -8.48 3.16 2.52
N TRP A 292 -8.32 1.87 2.81
CA TRP A 292 -7.04 1.18 2.72
C TRP A 292 -6.48 1.15 1.29
N ASN A 293 -7.36 0.95 0.29
CA ASN A 293 -6.97 1.05 -1.12
C ASN A 293 -6.51 2.47 -1.49
N ARG A 294 -7.11 3.51 -0.92
CA ARG A 294 -6.67 4.90 -1.11
C ARG A 294 -5.27 5.11 -0.55
N VAL A 295 -4.99 4.64 0.66
CA VAL A 295 -3.65 4.66 1.26
C VAL A 295 -2.63 3.95 0.37
N ARG A 296 -2.96 2.77 -0.15
CA ARG A 296 -2.10 2.00 -1.08
C ARG A 296 -1.72 2.80 -2.32
N LEU A 297 -2.66 3.54 -2.90
CA LEU A 297 -2.37 4.40 -4.05
C LEU A 297 -1.43 5.54 -3.66
N LEU A 298 -1.66 6.21 -2.53
CA LEU A 298 -0.83 7.33 -2.06
C LEU A 298 0.59 6.90 -1.67
N VAL A 299 0.75 5.75 -1.01
CA VAL A 299 2.07 5.16 -0.68
C VAL A 299 2.85 4.85 -1.96
N ARG A 300 2.17 4.34 -3.00
CA ARG A 300 2.79 4.09 -4.29
C ARG A 300 3.18 5.39 -5.01
N LEU A 301 2.33 6.42 -4.96
CA LEU A 301 2.65 7.76 -5.49
C LEU A 301 3.89 8.34 -4.81
N ARG A 302 3.96 8.28 -3.47
CA ARG A 302 5.15 8.67 -2.69
C ARG A 302 6.38 7.93 -3.20
N ARG A 303 6.32 6.60 -3.31
CA ARG A 303 7.46 5.81 -3.77
C ARG A 303 7.97 6.27 -5.15
N TYR A 304 7.07 6.44 -6.12
CA TYR A 304 7.46 6.88 -7.45
C TYR A 304 7.98 8.32 -7.50
N ALA A 305 7.52 9.21 -6.61
CA ALA A 305 8.12 10.53 -6.45
C ALA A 305 9.57 10.45 -5.95
N HIS A 306 9.82 9.64 -4.93
CA HIS A 306 11.16 9.48 -4.39
C HIS A 306 12.12 8.74 -5.35
N GLU A 307 11.61 7.86 -6.21
CA GLU A 307 12.37 7.24 -7.31
C GLU A 307 12.96 8.29 -8.28
N VAL A 308 12.32 9.46 -8.46
CA VAL A 308 12.82 10.54 -9.35
C VAL A 308 14.02 11.27 -8.73
N ILE A 309 14.01 11.48 -7.42
CA ILE A 309 15.09 12.15 -6.69
C ILE A 309 16.17 11.16 -6.18
N GLY A 310 16.12 9.89 -6.61
CA GLY A 310 17.11 8.88 -6.26
C GLY A 310 17.03 8.33 -4.83
N GLN A 311 15.89 8.50 -4.16
CA GLN A 311 15.71 8.10 -2.76
C GLN A 311 14.84 6.83 -2.64
N ASP A 312 15.37 5.67 -2.99
CA ASP A 312 14.63 4.42 -2.87
C ASP A 312 14.65 3.88 -1.43
N ASP A 313 13.49 3.87 -0.78
CA ASP A 313 13.29 3.30 0.56
C ASP A 313 12.80 1.83 0.47
N PRO A 314 13.62 0.83 0.82
CA PRO A 314 13.21 -0.57 0.79
C PRO A 314 12.12 -0.90 1.82
N ALA A 315 12.04 -0.16 2.93
CA ALA A 315 10.96 -0.33 3.91
C ALA A 315 9.61 0.12 3.33
N LEU A 316 9.60 1.20 2.54
CA LEU A 316 8.42 1.64 1.81
C LEU A 316 7.98 0.62 0.76
N ALA A 317 8.92 -0.01 0.06
CA ALA A 317 8.60 -1.10 -0.86
C ALA A 317 7.96 -2.29 -0.13
N ALA A 318 8.45 -2.65 1.06
CA ALA A 318 7.87 -3.69 1.90
C ALA A 318 6.46 -3.31 2.41
N ALA A 319 6.25 -2.06 2.84
CA ALA A 319 4.94 -1.55 3.25
C ALA A 319 3.95 -1.59 2.08
N GLY A 320 4.39 -1.22 0.87
CA GLY A 320 3.59 -1.34 -0.36
C GLY A 320 3.15 -2.79 -0.62
N ARG A 321 4.05 -3.77 -0.47
CA ARG A 321 3.70 -5.20 -0.59
C ARG A 321 2.66 -5.65 0.43
N ALA A 322 2.71 -5.13 1.66
CA ALA A 322 1.68 -5.42 2.66
C ALA A 322 0.29 -4.89 2.24
N LEU A 323 0.24 -3.69 1.65
CA LEU A 323 -1.01 -3.12 1.13
C LEU A 323 -1.53 -3.82 -0.13
N ASP A 324 -0.65 -4.33 -1.00
CA ASP A 324 -1.07 -5.16 -2.13
C ASP A 324 -1.66 -6.49 -1.63
N ARG A 325 -1.07 -7.13 -0.60
CA ARG A 325 -1.67 -8.31 0.05
C ARG A 325 -3.03 -8.01 0.69
N HIS A 326 -3.19 -6.84 1.33
CA HIS A 326 -4.48 -6.39 1.86
C HIS A 326 -5.53 -6.32 0.74
N ARG A 327 -5.21 -5.67 -0.39
CA ARG A 327 -6.10 -5.56 -1.54
C ARG A 327 -6.49 -6.95 -2.07
N ASP A 328 -5.52 -7.82 -2.29
CA ASP A 328 -5.75 -9.14 -2.87
C ASP A 328 -6.65 -10.00 -1.96
N ALA A 329 -6.43 -9.95 -0.65
CA ALA A 329 -7.26 -10.61 0.34
C ALA A 329 -8.69 -10.04 0.39
N ALA A 330 -8.85 -8.71 0.35
CA ALA A 330 -10.15 -8.05 0.35
C ALA A 330 -10.96 -8.39 -0.91
N GLU A 331 -10.33 -8.37 -2.09
CA GLU A 331 -10.98 -8.76 -3.35
C GLU A 331 -11.33 -10.26 -3.39
N ALA A 332 -10.50 -11.12 -2.80
CA ALA A 332 -10.77 -12.54 -2.64
C ALA A 332 -11.97 -12.79 -1.70
N ALA A 333 -12.02 -12.09 -0.56
CA ALA A 333 -13.15 -12.14 0.37
C ALA A 333 -14.47 -11.69 -0.30
N ALA A 334 -14.42 -10.61 -1.09
CA ALA A 334 -15.56 -10.12 -1.85
C ALA A 334 -16.03 -11.12 -2.92
N ALA A 335 -15.11 -11.80 -3.61
CA ALA A 335 -15.42 -12.84 -4.57
C ALA A 335 -16.10 -14.06 -3.91
N ALA A 336 -15.59 -14.51 -2.75
CA ALA A 336 -16.22 -15.59 -1.99
C ALA A 336 -17.64 -15.21 -1.52
N ALA A 337 -17.84 -14.00 -1.00
CA ALA A 337 -19.15 -13.49 -0.61
C ALA A 337 -20.11 -13.35 -1.80
N ALA A 338 -19.62 -12.91 -2.96
CA ALA A 338 -20.42 -12.85 -4.19
C ALA A 338 -20.82 -14.25 -4.67
N ALA A 339 -19.90 -15.23 -4.63
CA ALA A 339 -20.20 -16.61 -4.98
C ALA A 339 -21.24 -17.23 -4.05
N ALA A 340 -21.22 -16.90 -2.75
CA ALA A 340 -22.20 -17.39 -1.77
C ALA A 340 -23.63 -16.86 -2.03
N ARG A 341 -23.78 -15.76 -2.78
CA ARG A 341 -25.08 -15.22 -3.22
C ARG A 341 -25.62 -15.87 -4.50
N THR A 342 -24.92 -16.86 -5.06
CA THR A 342 -25.38 -17.57 -6.26
C THR A 342 -26.66 -18.36 -5.92
N PRO A 343 -27.74 -18.26 -6.71
CA PRO A 343 -28.98 -18.99 -6.43
C PRO A 343 -28.77 -20.50 -6.51
N ARG A 344 -29.51 -21.26 -5.70
CA ARG A 344 -29.56 -22.74 -5.69
C ARG A 344 -28.24 -23.45 -5.38
N ILE A 345 -27.35 -22.84 -4.60
CA ILE A 345 -26.16 -23.53 -4.06
C ILE A 345 -26.55 -24.43 -2.87
N ALA A 346 -25.82 -25.55 -2.70
CA ALA A 346 -26.03 -26.43 -1.55
C ALA A 346 -25.60 -25.74 -0.24
N PRO A 347 -26.26 -25.99 0.91
CA PRO A 347 -25.89 -25.40 2.19
C PRO A 347 -24.43 -25.67 2.59
N THR A 348 -23.89 -26.85 2.31
CA THR A 348 -22.48 -27.18 2.59
C THR A 348 -21.50 -26.36 1.74
N THR A 349 -21.88 -26.00 0.51
CA THR A 349 -21.11 -25.11 -0.36
C THR A 349 -21.16 -23.67 0.14
N ALA A 350 -22.34 -23.19 0.57
CA ALA A 350 -22.49 -21.86 1.18
C ALA A 350 -21.65 -21.74 2.45
N TYR A 351 -21.64 -22.78 3.30
CA TYR A 351 -20.81 -22.84 4.49
C TYR A 351 -19.30 -22.76 4.15
N ALA A 352 -18.83 -23.56 3.19
CA ALA A 352 -17.43 -23.53 2.76
C ALA A 352 -17.01 -22.14 2.23
N LEU A 353 -17.88 -21.46 1.46
CA LEU A 353 -17.64 -20.10 1.00
C LEU A 353 -17.63 -19.07 2.14
N GLY A 354 -18.45 -19.27 3.19
CA GLY A 354 -18.44 -18.46 4.40
C GLY A 354 -17.14 -18.60 5.19
N VAL A 355 -16.65 -19.83 5.37
CA VAL A 355 -15.35 -20.08 6.01
C VAL A 355 -14.20 -19.47 5.20
N LEU A 356 -14.22 -19.65 3.87
CA LEU A 356 -13.24 -19.03 2.98
C LEU A 356 -13.26 -17.50 3.04
N HIS A 357 -14.45 -16.90 3.09
CA HIS A 357 -14.59 -15.46 3.28
C HIS A 357 -13.93 -15.01 4.60
N ALA A 358 -14.23 -15.69 5.72
CA ALA A 358 -13.65 -15.38 7.02
C ALA A 358 -12.12 -15.53 7.04
N ASP A 359 -11.57 -16.59 6.44
CA ASP A 359 -10.13 -16.77 6.24
C ASP A 359 -9.50 -15.56 5.52
N GLN A 360 -10.12 -15.10 4.43
CA GLN A 360 -9.63 -13.93 3.70
C GLN A 360 -9.78 -12.60 4.48
N ARG A 361 -10.78 -12.47 5.36
CA ARG A 361 -10.88 -11.31 6.27
C ARG A 361 -9.77 -11.32 7.33
N HIS A 362 -9.37 -12.48 7.84
CA HIS A 362 -8.21 -12.57 8.74
C HIS A 362 -6.91 -12.18 8.02
N GLU A 363 -6.73 -12.59 6.77
CA GLU A 363 -5.60 -12.16 5.93
C GLU A 363 -5.56 -10.65 5.70
N VAL A 364 -6.74 -10.02 5.50
CA VAL A 364 -6.90 -8.55 5.45
C VAL A 364 -6.37 -7.91 6.73
N GLU A 365 -6.76 -8.41 7.91
CA GLU A 365 -6.30 -7.91 9.20
C GLU A 365 -4.79 -8.12 9.41
N ALA A 366 -4.27 -9.30 9.05
CA ALA A 366 -2.84 -9.61 9.14
C ALA A 366 -1.99 -8.69 8.24
N ALA A 367 -2.50 -8.36 7.05
CA ALA A 367 -1.85 -7.42 6.14
C ALA A 367 -1.86 -5.99 6.70
N ARG A 368 -2.97 -5.54 7.31
CA ARG A 368 -3.06 -4.24 8.00
C ARG A 368 -2.08 -4.16 9.17
N PHE A 369 -2.00 -5.20 9.98
CA PHE A 369 -1.03 -5.30 11.08
C PHE A 369 0.42 -5.24 10.57
N THR A 370 0.74 -5.99 9.50
CA THR A 370 2.07 -5.97 8.89
C THR A 370 2.42 -4.59 8.36
N PHE A 371 1.48 -3.92 7.69
CA PHE A 371 1.67 -2.54 7.23
C PHE A 371 1.96 -1.60 8.41
N GLY A 372 1.19 -1.67 9.49
CA GLY A 372 1.39 -0.84 10.69
C GLY A 372 2.79 -1.00 11.31
N ARG A 373 3.39 -2.20 11.25
CA ARG A 373 4.78 -2.44 11.71
C ARG A 373 5.85 -1.89 10.78
N LEU A 374 5.59 -1.88 9.47
CA LEU A 374 6.53 -1.43 8.45
C LEU A 374 6.45 0.08 8.21
N TRP A 375 5.26 0.66 8.39
CA TRP A 375 5.03 2.09 8.28
C TRP A 375 5.66 2.81 9.47
N ARG A 376 6.79 3.48 9.23
CA ARG A 376 7.38 4.42 10.17
C ARG A 376 6.87 5.81 9.79
N PRO A 377 6.03 6.46 10.60
CA PRO A 377 5.87 7.90 10.49
C PRO A 377 7.25 8.50 10.70
N VAL A 378 7.77 9.24 9.72
CA VAL A 378 8.90 10.11 10.01
C VAL A 378 8.35 11.11 11.02
N LEU A 379 8.75 10.95 12.28
CA LEU A 379 8.62 12.03 13.26
C LEU A 379 9.35 13.20 12.61
N SER A 380 8.59 14.20 12.18
CA SER A 380 9.15 15.47 11.76
C SER A 380 10.03 15.94 12.92
N VAL A 381 11.34 15.83 12.76
CA VAL A 381 12.29 16.45 13.68
C VAL A 381 11.92 17.94 13.62
N PRO A 382 11.48 18.57 14.73
CA PRO A 382 11.29 20.01 14.71
C PRO A 382 12.61 20.62 14.26
N PRO A 383 12.60 21.67 13.41
CA PRO A 383 13.84 22.30 12.99
C PRO A 383 14.65 22.59 14.25
N VAL A 384 15.85 22.02 14.33
CA VAL A 384 16.81 22.38 15.36
C VAL A 384 16.85 23.89 15.32
N ALA A 385 16.36 24.53 16.38
CA ALA A 385 16.56 25.94 16.58
C ALA A 385 18.08 26.08 16.59
N VAL A 386 18.62 26.52 15.45
CA VAL A 386 19.99 27.01 15.38
C VAL A 386 19.99 28.12 16.40
N GLY A 387 20.55 27.84 17.57
CA GLY A 387 20.64 28.76 18.67
C GLY A 387 21.30 30.00 18.12
N GLY A 388 20.49 31.04 17.91
CA GLY A 388 20.99 32.38 17.69
C GLY A 388 21.84 32.70 18.89
N THR A 389 23.14 32.84 18.68
CA THR A 389 24.05 33.50 19.59
C THR A 389 23.49 34.90 19.82
N ALA A 390 22.76 35.07 20.92
CA ALA A 390 22.38 36.37 21.43
C ALA A 390 23.67 37.09 21.88
N PRO A 391 23.87 38.36 21.51
CA PRO A 391 25.03 39.11 21.94
C PRO A 391 24.96 39.38 23.45
N GLU A 392 26.08 39.08 24.09
CA GLU A 392 26.45 39.35 25.47
C GLU A 392 26.34 40.85 25.78
N GLY A 393 25.62 41.21 26.85
CA GLY A 393 25.66 42.54 27.44
C GLY A 393 24.30 43.18 27.74
N ALA A 394 23.61 42.72 28.78
CA ALA A 394 22.63 43.55 29.49
C ALA A 394 22.55 43.10 30.96
N VAL A 395 23.07 43.97 31.83
CA VAL A 395 23.07 43.85 33.29
C VAL A 395 21.63 43.94 33.82
N PRO A 396 21.18 43.06 34.74
CA PRO A 396 19.86 43.19 35.34
C PRO A 396 19.89 44.15 36.54
N ASP A 397 19.07 45.21 36.49
CA ASP A 397 18.76 46.07 37.64
C ASP A 397 17.89 45.33 38.68
N PRO A 398 18.11 45.52 39.99
CA PRO A 398 17.38 44.82 41.04
C PRO A 398 16.03 45.48 41.40
N GLU A 399 15.04 44.64 41.72
CA GLU A 399 13.70 44.98 42.19
C GLU A 399 13.69 45.89 43.44
N PRO A 400 12.72 46.84 43.56
CA PRO A 400 12.50 47.58 44.80
C PRO A 400 11.48 46.91 45.74
N VAL A 401 11.89 46.80 47.00
CA VAL A 401 11.14 46.37 48.20
C VAL A 401 9.94 47.30 48.51
N PRO A 402 8.78 46.80 49.00
CA PRO A 402 7.62 47.63 49.33
C PRO A 402 7.57 48.03 50.81
N GLN A 403 7.24 49.29 51.12
CA GLN A 403 6.81 49.82 52.46
C GLN A 403 6.14 51.21 52.29
N PRO A 404 5.41 51.77 53.29
CA PRO A 404 4.06 51.41 53.70
C PRO A 404 3.09 52.62 53.78
N VAL A 405 1.83 52.28 54.06
CA VAL A 405 0.62 53.11 54.31
C VAL A 405 0.82 54.37 55.17
N PRO A 406 0.04 55.45 54.92
CA PRO A 406 -0.47 56.31 55.97
C PRO A 406 -2.00 56.25 56.09
N GLY A 407 -2.47 56.34 57.34
CA GLY A 407 -3.85 56.15 57.78
C GLY A 407 -4.84 57.29 57.51
N PRO A 408 -6.02 57.25 58.15
CA PRO A 408 -7.28 57.77 57.60
C PRO A 408 -7.58 59.21 58.02
N VAL A 409 -8.31 59.95 57.17
CA VAL A 409 -8.98 61.20 57.55
C VAL A 409 -10.44 61.15 57.12
N THR A 410 -11.28 61.39 58.10
CA THR A 410 -12.75 61.41 58.13
C THR A 410 -13.37 62.68 57.55
N GLY A 411 -14.62 62.56 57.10
CA GLY A 411 -15.58 63.67 56.92
C GLY A 411 -15.79 64.08 55.46
N ALA A 412 -16.95 64.53 54.99
CA ALA A 412 -18.31 64.60 55.48
C ALA A 412 -19.13 65.17 54.30
N GLU A 413 -20.34 64.63 54.11
CA GLU A 413 -21.55 65.29 53.61
C GLU A 413 -21.61 66.08 52.27
N ARG A 414 -22.66 65.68 51.53
CA ARG A 414 -23.71 66.53 50.91
C ARG A 414 -23.48 67.22 49.55
N SER A 415 -24.27 66.72 48.60
CA SER A 415 -25.45 67.43 48.04
C SER A 415 -25.38 67.90 46.58
N GLY A 416 -26.33 67.37 45.81
CA GLY A 416 -27.01 68.02 44.67
C GLY A 416 -26.32 67.91 43.32
N ARG A 417 -26.99 67.93 42.17
CA ARG A 417 -28.40 68.01 41.77
C ARG A 417 -28.38 68.23 40.25
N GLY A 418 -29.20 67.49 39.49
CA GLY A 418 -29.65 67.81 38.12
C GLY A 418 -28.59 67.68 37.02
N GLY A 419 -28.91 67.30 35.79
CA GLY A 419 -30.17 67.15 35.07
C GLY A 419 -29.87 67.34 33.58
N GLY A 420 -30.63 66.68 32.70
CA GLY A 420 -30.52 66.84 31.23
C GLY A 420 -30.24 65.54 30.52
#